data_AF-A0A369QNS8-F1
#
_entry.id   AF-A0A369QNS8-F1
#
_cell.length_a   1.000
_cell.length_b   1.000
_cell.length_c   1.000
_cell.angle_alpha   90.00
_cell.angle_beta   90.00
_cell.angle_gamma   90.00
#
_symmetry.space_group_name_H-M   'P 1'
#
loop_
_entity.id
_entity.type
_entity.pdbx_description
1 polymer ?
#
loop_
_entity_poly.entity_id
_entity_poly.type
_entity_poly.pdbx_seq_one_letter_code
_entity_poly.pdbx_strand_id
1 'polypeptide(L)'
;MLHILNGDATAAIFRQTGIPGKLLVWREILSEGPIGGHALPADFWQARQHYLTQTYQEDAVSCFIKVTAEVKLLATYPQHDAVVLWFEHDLLCQVNLSYILHWFAQHDSESTPLSLVCIGEHPDKPNFKGLGELVPFNLRPCFQLAKYFR
;
A
#
# COMPACT_ATOMS: atom_id res chain seq x y z
N MET A 1 6.68 7.34 -12.00
CA MET A 1 5.72 6.38 -11.43
C MET A 1 5.96 6.16 -9.94
N LEU A 2 4.88 6.07 -9.17
CA LEU A 2 4.86 5.67 -7.76
C LEU A 2 4.18 4.30 -7.62
N HIS A 3 4.82 3.35 -6.94
CA HIS A 3 4.25 2.04 -6.63
C HIS A 3 3.91 1.99 -5.15
N ILE A 4 2.65 1.71 -4.83
CA ILE A 4 2.17 1.52 -3.46
C ILE A 4 1.93 0.04 -3.24
N LEU A 5 2.70 -0.57 -2.34
CA LEU A 5 2.60 -1.99 -2.02
C LEU A 5 1.92 -2.21 -0.67
N ASN A 6 1.18 -3.31 -0.56
CA ASN A 6 0.50 -3.75 0.65
C ASN A 6 1.41 -4.13 1.83
N GLY A 7 2.69 -4.44 1.59
CA GLY A 7 3.58 -4.87 2.67
C GLY A 7 5.02 -5.19 2.25
N ASP A 8 5.87 -5.45 3.24
CA ASP A 8 7.31 -5.65 3.03
C ASP A 8 7.65 -6.96 2.32
N ALA A 9 6.82 -8.00 2.43
CA ALA A 9 7.00 -9.27 1.70
C ALA A 9 6.98 -9.03 0.17
N THR A 10 5.94 -8.36 -0.31
CA THR A 10 5.83 -7.91 -1.72
C THR A 10 6.98 -6.97 -2.08
N ALA A 11 7.34 -6.04 -1.19
CA ALA A 11 8.42 -5.08 -1.43
C ALA A 11 9.80 -5.73 -1.62
N ALA A 12 10.09 -6.79 -0.87
CA ALA A 12 11.35 -7.52 -0.99
C ALA A 12 11.52 -8.13 -2.38
N ILE A 13 10.45 -8.69 -2.94
CA ILE A 13 10.42 -9.27 -4.30
C ILE A 13 10.41 -8.16 -5.35
N PHE A 14 9.57 -7.13 -5.15
CA PHE A 14 9.40 -6.02 -6.09
C PHE A 14 10.73 -5.33 -6.41
N ARG A 15 11.56 -5.06 -5.40
CA ARG A 15 12.89 -4.42 -5.59
C ARG A 15 13.81 -5.18 -6.53
N GLN A 16 13.60 -6.49 -6.69
CA GLN A 16 14.41 -7.36 -7.56
C GLN A 16 13.83 -7.49 -8.97
N THR A 17 12.62 -6.98 -9.22
CA THR A 17 11.95 -7.10 -10.53
C THR A 17 12.55 -6.18 -11.58
N GLY A 18 13.22 -5.09 -11.17
CA GLY A 18 13.69 -4.04 -12.08
C GLY A 18 12.58 -3.17 -12.67
N ILE A 19 11.36 -3.19 -12.11
CA ILE A 19 10.31 -2.23 -12.46
C ILE A 19 10.75 -0.83 -12.00
N PRO A 20 10.80 0.18 -12.90
CA PRO A 20 11.24 1.52 -12.54
C PRO A 20 10.14 2.28 -11.80
N GLY A 21 10.54 3.11 -10.83
CA GLY A 21 9.61 3.96 -10.11
C GLY A 21 9.99 4.10 -8.64
N LYS A 22 9.32 5.02 -7.95
CA LYS A 22 9.48 5.19 -6.50
C LYS A 22 8.59 4.18 -5.78
N LEU A 23 9.07 3.66 -4.65
CA LEU A 23 8.35 2.69 -3.85
C LEU A 23 7.80 3.31 -2.56
N LEU A 24 6.51 3.14 -2.33
CA LEU A 24 5.85 3.30 -1.04
C LEU A 24 5.37 1.91 -0.60
N VAL A 25 5.68 1.52 0.63
CA VAL A 25 5.12 0.32 1.26
C VAL A 25 4.18 0.81 2.34
N TRP A 26 2.91 0.46 2.24
CA TRP A 26 1.86 0.90 3.15
C TRP A 26 1.75 -0.08 4.31
N ARG A 27 2.29 0.28 5.49
CA ARG A 27 2.46 -0.63 6.64
C ARG A 27 1.41 -0.38 7.71
N GLU A 28 0.15 -0.36 7.30
CA GLU A 28 -0.96 -0.16 8.21
C GLU A 28 -1.85 -1.39 8.34
N ILE A 29 -2.55 -1.47 9.48
CA ILE A 29 -3.51 -2.53 9.79
C ILE A 29 -4.84 -1.86 10.13
N LEU A 30 -5.42 -1.18 9.14
CA LEU A 30 -6.65 -0.40 9.32
C LEU A 30 -7.89 -1.26 9.63
N SER A 31 -7.81 -2.58 9.47
CA SER A 31 -8.83 -3.53 9.91
C SER A 31 -8.92 -3.69 11.43
N GLU A 32 -7.94 -3.19 12.17
CA GLU A 32 -7.85 -3.30 13.62
C GLU A 32 -7.58 -1.94 14.27
N GLY A 33 -7.85 -1.82 15.57
CA GLY A 33 -7.56 -0.61 16.34
C GLY A 33 -8.48 0.56 16.03
N PRO A 34 -8.12 1.78 16.49
CA PRO A 34 -8.96 2.94 16.34
C PRO A 34 -9.02 3.36 14.86
N ILE A 35 -10.24 3.44 14.32
CA ILE A 35 -10.54 4.11 13.05
C ILE A 35 -11.14 5.46 13.46
N GLY A 36 -10.36 6.53 13.32
CA GLY A 36 -10.78 7.85 13.76
C GLY A 36 -12.01 8.33 12.99
N GLY A 37 -12.99 8.88 13.72
CA GLY A 37 -14.08 9.64 13.16
C GLY A 37 -13.61 11.03 12.71
N HIS A 38 -14.36 12.09 13.02
CA HIS A 38 -14.07 13.50 12.62
C HIS A 38 -12.82 14.11 13.32
N ALA A 39 -11.82 13.31 13.67
CA ALA A 39 -10.57 13.76 14.26
C ALA A 39 -9.69 14.47 13.22
N LEU A 40 -8.84 15.40 13.67
CA LEU A 40 -7.82 15.99 12.81
C LEU A 40 -6.85 14.89 12.34
N PRO A 41 -6.30 14.97 11.11
CA PRO A 41 -5.40 13.95 10.58
C PRO A 41 -4.22 13.61 11.51
N ALA A 42 -3.66 14.61 12.20
CA ALA A 42 -2.57 14.41 13.15
C ALA A 42 -2.97 13.52 14.33
N ASP A 43 -4.16 13.77 14.91
CA ASP A 43 -4.67 13.01 16.05
C ASP A 43 -4.98 11.57 15.65
N PHE A 44 -5.53 11.39 14.44
CA PHE A 44 -5.75 10.05 13.87
C PHE A 44 -4.44 9.27 13.80
N TRP A 45 -3.41 9.80 13.15
CA TRP A 45 -2.14 9.10 12.99
C TRP A 45 -1.41 8.85 14.32
N GLN A 46 -1.56 9.75 15.30
CA GLN A 46 -1.04 9.53 16.65
C GLN A 46 -1.77 8.39 17.37
N ALA A 47 -3.10 8.30 17.27
CA ALA A 47 -3.86 7.20 17.84
C ALA A 47 -3.53 5.85 17.19
N ARG A 48 -3.35 5.84 15.85
CA ARG A 48 -2.88 4.67 15.10
C ARG A 48 -1.52 4.19 15.58
N GLN A 49 -0.54 5.09 15.66
CA GLN A 49 0.80 4.79 16.16
C GLN A 49 0.74 4.18 17.56
N HIS A 50 -0.03 4.79 18.47
CA HIS A 50 -0.17 4.28 19.84
C HIS A 50 -0.72 2.85 19.85
N TYR A 51 -1.78 2.58 19.08
CA TYR A 51 -2.36 1.24 18.97
C TYR A 51 -1.35 0.20 18.46
N LEU A 52 -0.64 0.49 17.37
CA LEU A 52 0.32 -0.44 16.77
C LEU A 52 1.48 -0.74 17.73
N THR A 53 2.01 0.29 18.39
CA THR A 53 3.09 0.17 19.38
C THR A 53 2.67 -0.73 20.55
N GLN A 54 1.49 -0.50 21.12
CA GLN A 54 1.02 -1.23 22.29
C GLN A 54 0.62 -2.68 21.96
N THR A 55 0.01 -2.89 20.80
CA THR A 55 -0.56 -4.20 20.42
C THR A 55 0.49 -5.16 19.87
N TYR A 56 1.39 -4.67 19.01
CA TYR A 56 2.38 -5.51 18.32
C TYR A 56 3.79 -5.39 18.90
N GLN A 57 3.95 -4.67 20.01
CA GLN A 57 5.24 -4.46 20.69
C GLN A 57 6.33 -3.89 19.77
N GLU A 58 5.93 -3.13 18.75
CA GLU A 58 6.87 -2.42 17.89
C GLU A 58 7.49 -1.22 18.61
N ASP A 59 8.71 -0.86 18.22
CA ASP A 59 9.35 0.35 18.70
C ASP A 59 8.55 1.60 18.28
N ALA A 60 8.09 2.37 19.28
CA ALA A 60 7.16 3.50 19.10
C ALA A 60 7.72 4.60 18.17
N VAL A 61 9.04 4.82 18.22
CA VAL A 61 9.73 5.85 17.43
C VAL A 61 9.88 5.39 15.98
N SER A 62 10.25 4.13 15.78
CA SER A 62 10.30 3.47 14.47
C SER A 62 8.94 3.48 13.78
N CYS A 63 7.87 3.17 14.53
CA CYS A 63 6.49 3.19 14.03
C CYS A 63 6.06 4.61 13.60
N PHE A 64 6.30 5.63 14.44
CA PHE A 64 5.94 7.02 14.12
C PHE A 64 6.63 7.54 12.86
N ILE A 65 7.94 7.30 12.75
CA ILE A 65 8.73 7.73 11.58
C ILE A 65 8.20 7.05 10.32
N LYS A 66 7.85 5.75 10.38
CA LYS A 66 7.34 5.01 9.23
C LYS A 66 5.98 5.52 8.77
N VAL A 67 4.99 5.60 9.66
CA VAL A 67 3.62 6.02 9.31
C VAL A 67 3.62 7.45 8.76
N THR A 68 4.29 8.39 9.43
CA THR A 68 4.33 9.78 8.95
C THR A 68 5.13 9.93 7.65
N ALA A 69 6.19 9.15 7.44
CA ALA A 69 6.93 9.15 6.18
C ALA A 69 6.11 8.57 5.02
N GLU A 70 5.34 7.52 5.26
CA GLU A 70 4.45 6.89 4.27
C GLU A 70 3.36 7.85 3.82
N VAL A 71 2.69 8.54 4.74
CA VAL A 71 1.67 9.56 4.43
C VAL A 71 2.28 10.74 3.65
N LYS A 72 3.46 11.22 4.06
CA LYS A 72 4.16 12.28 3.32
C LYS A 72 4.56 11.83 1.92
N LEU A 73 4.96 10.57 1.76
CA LEU A 73 5.32 10.01 0.46
C LEU A 73 4.08 9.87 -0.43
N LEU A 74 2.95 9.43 0.13
CA LEU A 74 1.66 9.38 -0.57
C LEU A 74 1.26 10.75 -1.10
N ALA A 75 1.44 11.82 -0.29
CA ALA A 75 1.17 13.19 -0.70
C ALA A 75 2.06 13.68 -1.87
N THR A 76 3.16 13.00 -2.19
CA THR A 76 3.98 13.32 -3.38
C THR A 76 3.41 12.76 -4.68
N TYR A 77 2.30 12.02 -4.65
CA TYR A 77 1.74 11.36 -5.83
C TYR A 77 1.55 12.27 -7.07
N PRO A 78 1.18 13.56 -6.97
CA PRO A 78 0.98 14.40 -8.16
C PRO A 78 2.28 14.68 -8.93
N GLN A 79 3.43 14.43 -8.30
CA GLN A 79 4.76 14.58 -8.90
C GLN A 79 5.15 13.38 -9.78
N HIS A 80 4.30 12.35 -9.88
CA HIS A 80 4.55 11.14 -10.63
C HIS A 80 3.58 11.01 -11.80
N ASP A 81 4.06 10.45 -12.90
CA ASP A 81 3.26 10.26 -14.13
C ASP A 81 2.09 9.28 -13.96
N ALA A 82 2.17 8.39 -12.97
CA ALA A 82 1.13 7.41 -12.64
C ALA A 82 1.39 6.82 -11.25
N VAL A 83 0.32 6.31 -10.63
CA VAL A 83 0.36 5.51 -9.40
C VAL A 83 -0.13 4.10 -9.67
N VAL A 84 0.58 3.10 -9.17
CA VAL A 84 0.15 1.69 -9.24
C VAL A 84 0.05 1.10 -7.84
N LEU A 85 -1.16 0.65 -7.52
CA LEU A 85 -1.52 -0.02 -6.28
C LEU A 85 -1.31 -1.52 -6.46
N TRP A 86 -0.58 -2.15 -5.53
CA TRP A 86 -0.36 -3.59 -5.51
C TRP A 86 -0.95 -4.17 -4.22
N PHE A 87 -2.15 -4.74 -4.34
CA PHE A 87 -2.95 -5.23 -3.21
C PHE A 87 -3.52 -6.61 -3.52
N GLU A 88 -3.91 -7.33 -2.46
CA GLU A 88 -4.40 -8.70 -2.52
C GLU A 88 -5.87 -8.77 -2.08
N HIS A 89 -6.47 -9.96 -2.20
CA HIS A 89 -7.91 -10.17 -1.95
C HIS A 89 -8.26 -10.40 -0.47
N ASP A 90 -7.26 -10.48 0.42
CA ASP A 90 -7.52 -10.66 1.85
C ASP A 90 -8.12 -9.39 2.49
N LEU A 91 -8.72 -9.58 3.67
CA LEU A 91 -9.41 -8.51 4.40
C LEU A 91 -8.49 -7.33 4.72
N LEU A 92 -7.26 -7.60 5.14
CA LEU A 92 -6.30 -6.57 5.54
C LEU A 92 -5.96 -5.68 4.33
N CYS A 93 -5.69 -6.29 3.19
CA CYS A 93 -5.43 -5.60 1.93
C CYS A 93 -6.62 -4.77 1.47
N GLN A 94 -7.84 -5.32 1.50
CA GLN A 94 -9.04 -4.61 1.02
C GLN A 94 -9.43 -3.42 1.90
N VAL A 95 -9.24 -3.50 3.22
CA VAL A 95 -9.47 -2.36 4.12
C VAL A 95 -8.46 -1.25 3.87
N ASN A 96 -7.17 -1.57 3.73
CA ASN A 96 -6.13 -0.60 3.40
C ASN A 96 -6.31 0.02 2.01
N LEU A 97 -6.67 -0.79 1.02
CA LEU A 97 -6.97 -0.31 -0.33
C LEU A 97 -8.15 0.68 -0.30
N SER A 98 -9.21 0.35 0.44
CA SER A 98 -10.37 1.24 0.59
C SER A 98 -9.98 2.61 1.17
N TYR A 99 -9.11 2.63 2.18
CA TYR A 99 -8.57 3.88 2.73
C TYR A 99 -7.78 4.68 1.70
N ILE A 100 -6.87 4.03 0.96
CA ILE A 100 -6.04 4.69 -0.06
C ILE A 100 -6.90 5.26 -1.19
N LEU A 101 -7.89 4.50 -1.66
CA LEU A 101 -8.83 4.96 -2.68
C LEU A 101 -9.66 6.15 -2.19
N HIS A 102 -10.15 6.10 -0.94
CA HIS A 102 -10.82 7.24 -0.32
C HIS A 102 -9.89 8.45 -0.23
N TRP A 103 -8.64 8.26 0.18
CA TRP A 103 -7.65 9.34 0.25
C TRP A 103 -7.43 9.99 -1.12
N PHE A 104 -7.27 9.19 -2.19
CA PHE A 104 -7.15 9.72 -3.56
C PHE A 104 -8.39 10.48 -4.00
N ALA A 105 -9.60 9.97 -3.70
CA ALA A 105 -10.84 10.67 -4.04
C ALA A 105 -10.98 12.05 -3.35
N GLN A 106 -10.35 12.25 -2.19
CA GLN A 106 -10.32 13.54 -1.49
C GLN A 106 -9.21 14.49 -1.97
N HIS A 107 -8.19 13.97 -2.66
CA HIS A 107 -7.03 14.74 -3.09
C HIS A 107 -6.91 14.81 -4.61
N ASP A 108 -7.96 14.43 -5.34
CA ASP A 108 -7.94 14.09 -6.77
C ASP A 108 -7.18 15.11 -7.61
N SER A 109 -6.24 14.60 -8.40
CA SER A 109 -5.47 15.33 -9.38
C SER A 109 -5.74 14.66 -10.72
N GLU A 110 -6.54 15.30 -11.56
CA GLU A 110 -6.95 14.75 -12.87
C GLU A 110 -5.77 14.32 -13.77
N SER A 111 -4.56 14.79 -13.46
CA SER A 111 -3.32 14.53 -14.19
C SER A 111 -2.61 13.21 -13.86
N THR A 112 -2.90 12.56 -12.72
CA THR A 112 -2.13 11.38 -12.28
C THR A 112 -3.00 10.12 -12.30
N PRO A 113 -2.92 9.29 -13.36
CA PRO A 113 -3.73 8.07 -13.47
C PRO A 113 -3.38 7.05 -12.37
N LEU A 114 -4.43 6.37 -11.88
CA LEU A 114 -4.34 5.28 -10.91
C LEU A 114 -4.56 3.93 -11.61
N SER A 115 -3.81 2.91 -11.22
CA SER A 115 -4.06 1.54 -11.62
C SER A 115 -3.86 0.54 -10.47
N LEU A 116 -4.53 -0.61 -10.56
CA LEU A 116 -4.50 -1.66 -9.55
C LEU A 116 -3.98 -2.97 -10.16
N VAL A 117 -2.95 -3.52 -9.54
CA VAL A 117 -2.56 -4.93 -9.67
C VAL A 117 -3.13 -5.67 -8.47
N CYS A 118 -4.11 -6.53 -8.73
CA CYS A 118 -4.73 -7.41 -7.75
C CYS A 118 -5.09 -8.74 -8.41
N ILE A 119 -4.21 -9.73 -8.25
CA ILE A 119 -4.38 -11.06 -8.84
C ILE A 119 -4.90 -12.03 -7.78
N GLY A 120 -5.88 -12.85 -8.14
CA GLY A 120 -6.45 -13.87 -7.25
C GLY A 120 -5.82 -15.25 -7.41
N GLU A 121 -5.06 -15.45 -8.48
CA GLU A 121 -4.43 -16.72 -8.83
C GLU A 121 -3.15 -16.46 -9.62
N HIS A 122 -2.24 -17.43 -9.58
CA HIS A 122 -1.03 -17.43 -10.40
C HIS A 122 -0.76 -18.85 -10.92
N PRO A 123 -0.52 -19.06 -12.24
CA PRO A 123 -0.36 -20.39 -12.83
C PRO A 123 0.69 -21.27 -12.13
N ASP A 124 1.81 -20.69 -11.74
CA ASP A 124 2.92 -21.41 -11.07
C ASP A 124 2.74 -21.58 -9.55
N LYS A 125 1.64 -21.10 -8.96
CA LYS A 125 1.38 -21.17 -7.52
C LYS A 125 -0.02 -21.76 -7.26
N PRO A 126 -0.13 -23.09 -7.19
CA PRO A 126 -1.33 -23.73 -6.68
C PRO A 126 -1.62 -23.23 -5.27
N ASN A 127 -2.86 -22.84 -4.99
CA ASN A 127 -3.29 -22.21 -3.74
C ASN A 127 -2.61 -20.85 -3.46
N PHE A 128 -2.51 -20.02 -4.50
CA PHE A 128 -1.93 -18.68 -4.42
C PHE A 128 -2.52 -17.87 -3.26
N LYS A 129 -1.66 -17.41 -2.35
CA LYS A 129 -2.03 -16.62 -1.17
C LYS A 129 -1.76 -15.14 -1.34
N GLY A 130 -0.77 -14.78 -2.16
CA GLY A 130 -0.39 -13.39 -2.33
C GLY A 130 0.91 -13.18 -3.10
N LEU A 131 1.08 -11.97 -3.60
CA LEU A 131 2.26 -11.43 -4.28
C LEU A 131 3.55 -11.68 -3.50
N GLY A 132 3.47 -11.67 -2.17
CA GLY A 132 4.58 -11.94 -1.26
C GLY A 132 5.20 -13.34 -1.37
N GLU A 133 4.56 -14.30 -2.05
CA GLU A 133 5.10 -15.65 -2.26
C GLU A 133 5.68 -15.88 -3.66
N LEU A 134 5.60 -14.87 -4.53
CA LEU A 134 6.14 -14.92 -5.88
C LEU A 134 7.65 -14.75 -5.88
N VAL A 135 8.26 -15.08 -7.02
CA VAL A 135 9.64 -14.72 -7.33
C VAL A 135 9.66 -13.52 -8.28
N PRO A 136 10.78 -12.77 -8.40
CA PRO A 136 10.81 -11.57 -9.22
C PRO A 136 10.40 -11.81 -10.68
N PHE A 137 10.75 -12.97 -11.24
CA PHE A 137 10.38 -13.41 -12.58
C PHE A 137 8.85 -13.54 -12.77
N ASN A 138 8.11 -13.90 -11.71
CA ASN A 138 6.65 -14.08 -11.74
C ASN A 138 5.89 -12.80 -11.35
N LEU A 139 6.46 -11.99 -10.45
CA LEU A 139 5.85 -10.72 -10.04
C LEU A 139 5.92 -9.67 -11.16
N ARG A 140 7.03 -9.63 -11.93
CA ARG A 140 7.24 -8.61 -12.96
C ARG A 140 6.14 -8.60 -14.04
N PRO A 141 5.72 -9.74 -14.62
CA PRO A 141 4.62 -9.77 -15.59
C PRO A 141 3.29 -9.27 -15.04
N CYS A 142 3.03 -9.41 -13.73
CA CYS A 142 1.79 -8.95 -13.11
C CYS A 142 1.57 -7.43 -13.26
N PHE A 143 2.64 -6.66 -13.48
CA PHE A 143 2.54 -5.24 -13.79
C PHE A 143 1.70 -4.95 -15.04
N GLN A 144 1.73 -5.85 -16.03
CA GLN A 144 0.93 -5.72 -17.26
C GLN A 144 -0.56 -5.99 -17.03
N LEU A 145 -0.92 -6.56 -15.87
CA LEU A 145 -2.30 -6.82 -15.46
C LEU A 145 -2.92 -5.63 -14.72
N ALA A 146 -2.19 -4.51 -14.58
CA ALA A 146 -2.66 -3.32 -13.91
C ALA A 146 -3.91 -2.76 -14.61
N LYS A 147 -5.01 -2.68 -13.87
CA LYS A 147 -6.28 -2.13 -14.37
C LYS A 147 -6.38 -0.67 -13.98
N TYR A 148 -6.51 0.22 -14.96
CA TYR A 148 -6.70 1.66 -14.73
C TYR A 148 -8.12 1.96 -14.29
N PHE A 149 -8.28 2.91 -13.39
CA PHE A 149 -9.58 3.37 -12.90
C PHE A 149 -9.55 4.87 -12.57
N ARG A 150 -10.74 5.45 -12.34
CA ARG A 150 -10.96 6.78 -11.78
C ARG A 150 -11.94 6.64 -10.63
#